data_AF-A0A496VHG9-F1
#
_entry.id   AF-A0A496VHG9-F1
#
_cell.length_a   1.000
_cell.length_b   1.000
_cell.length_c   1.000
_cell.angle_alpha   90.00
_cell.angle_beta   90.00
_cell.angle_gamma   90.00
#
_symmetry.space_group_name_H-M   'P 1'
#
loop_
_entity.id
_entity.type
_entity.pdbx_description
1 polymer ?
#
loop_
_entity_poly.entity_id
_entity_poly.type
_entity_poly.pdbx_seq_one_letter_code
_entity_poly.pdbx_strand_id
1 'polypeptide(L)'
;MKWSEIRKQYPNKFVLIGDIVEKKISKTKSKILEGNILEMSDDGKEIFKAYRRYKKKGMNVLFSLPTTPSEFIVEDVPIKGILK
;
A
#
# COMPACT_ATOMS: atom_id res chain seq x y z
N MET A 1 4.98 -10.91 4.85
CA MET A 1 6.21 -10.99 4.02
C MET A 1 6.87 -9.61 3.98
N LYS A 2 8.20 -9.53 3.95
CA LYS A 2 8.88 -8.22 3.91
C LYS A 2 8.61 -7.50 2.60
N TRP A 3 8.37 -6.19 2.67
CA TRP A 3 8.09 -5.37 1.51
C TRP A 3 9.19 -5.45 0.44
N SER A 4 10.47 -5.42 0.86
CA SER A 4 11.61 -5.54 -0.05
C SER A 4 11.61 -6.86 -0.83
N GLU A 5 11.16 -7.95 -0.22
CA GLU A 5 11.04 -9.27 -0.86
C GLU A 5 9.87 -9.29 -1.84
N ILE A 6 8.72 -8.74 -1.45
CA ILE A 6 7.55 -8.57 -2.33
C ILE A 6 7.96 -7.80 -3.59
N ARG A 7 8.67 -6.67 -3.42
CA ARG A 7 9.10 -5.84 -4.56
C ARG A 7 10.11 -6.56 -5.46
N LYS A 8 11.00 -7.38 -4.88
CA LYS A 8 11.97 -8.17 -5.66
C LYS A 8 11.28 -9.26 -6.49
N GLN A 9 10.25 -9.90 -5.93
CA GLN A 9 9.50 -10.95 -6.64
C GLN A 9 8.54 -10.39 -7.69
N TYR A 10 8.00 -9.18 -7.46
CA TYR A 10 7.00 -8.55 -8.33
C TYR A 10 7.42 -7.13 -8.76
N PRO A 11 8.59 -6.98 -9.44
CA PRO A 11 9.24 -5.68 -9.69
C PRO A 11 8.55 -4.81 -10.72
N ASN A 12 7.51 -5.30 -11.41
CA ASN A 12 6.74 -4.55 -12.39
C ASN A 12 5.22 -4.61 -12.15
N LYS A 13 4.78 -5.17 -11.01
CA LYS A 13 3.35 -5.35 -10.73
C LYS A 13 2.80 -4.28 -9.81
N PHE A 14 1.51 -4.04 -9.96
CA PHE A 14 0.71 -3.45 -8.90
C PHE A 14 0.47 -4.54 -7.84
N VAL A 15 0.71 -4.20 -6.58
CA VAL A 15 0.57 -5.13 -5.46
C VAL A 15 -0.34 -4.51 -4.43
N LEU A 16 -1.40 -5.22 -4.05
CA LEU A 16 -2.25 -4.89 -2.93
C LEU A 16 -1.83 -5.72 -1.73
N ILE A 17 -1.46 -5.05 -0.64
CA ILE A 17 -1.09 -5.67 0.62
C ILE A 17 -2.12 -5.36 1.71
N GLY A 18 -2.33 -6.33 2.60
CA GLY A 18 -3.08 -6.21 3.86
C GLY A 18 -2.24 -6.67 5.05
N ASP A 19 -2.83 -6.66 6.25
CA ASP A 19 -2.16 -7.03 7.50
C ASP A 19 -0.80 -6.36 7.66
N ILE A 20 -0.82 -5.05 7.44
CA ILE A 20 0.38 -4.24 7.20
C ILE A 20 1.11 -4.00 8.52
N VAL A 21 2.39 -4.33 8.56
CA VAL A 21 3.29 -3.97 9.65
C VAL A 21 4.07 -2.73 9.23
N GLU A 22 3.90 -1.65 9.98
CA GLU A 22 4.56 -0.38 9.72
C GLU A 22 5.38 0.10 10.91
N LYS A 23 6.42 0.88 10.61
CA LYS A 23 7.22 1.60 11.60
C LYS A 23 7.01 3.09 11.40
N LYS A 24 6.50 3.78 12.42
CA LYS A 24 6.43 5.24 12.42
C LYS A 24 7.83 5.84 12.27
N ILE A 25 7.97 6.74 11.30
CA ILE A 25 9.17 7.55 11.07
C ILE A 25 8.97 8.95 11.67
N SER A 26 7.76 9.50 11.50
CA SER A 26 7.39 10.79 12.05
C SER A 26 5.89 10.81 12.41
N LYS A 27 5.37 11.97 12.78
CA LYS A 27 3.94 12.17 13.07
C LYS A 27 3.04 11.83 11.87
N THR A 28 3.51 12.05 10.65
CA THR A 28 2.74 11.85 9.42
C THR A 28 3.34 10.79 8.50
N LYS A 29 4.50 10.20 8.83
CA LYS A 29 5.19 9.25 7.96
C LYS A 29 5.35 7.90 8.63
N SER A 30 5.00 6.85 7.90
CA SER A 30 5.19 5.46 8.28
C SER A 30 5.99 4.73 7.20
N LYS A 31 6.94 3.90 7.61
CA LYS A 31 7.64 2.95 6.72
C LYS A 31 6.89 1.63 6.75
N ILE A 32 6.48 1.15 5.60
CA ILE A 32 5.89 -0.18 5.46
C ILE A 32 7.03 -1.21 5.48
N LEU A 33 7.01 -2.08 6.48
CA LEU A 33 8.01 -3.12 6.67
C LEU A 33 7.54 -4.42 6.02
N GLU A 34 6.30 -4.80 6.29
CA GLU A 34 5.75 -6.09 5.89
C GLU A 34 4.26 -5.98 5.54
N GLY A 35 3.78 -6.97 4.80
CA GLY A 35 2.36 -7.18 4.56
C GLY A 35 2.09 -8.55 3.94
N ASN A 36 0.81 -8.90 3.91
CA ASN A 36 0.30 -10.06 3.18
C ASN A 36 -0.16 -9.61 1.80
N ILE A 37 0.31 -10.28 0.75
CA ILE A 37 -0.17 -10.02 -0.61
C ILE A 37 -1.60 -10.52 -0.70
N LEU A 38 -2.54 -9.61 -0.95
CA LEU A 38 -3.95 -9.94 -1.17
C LEU A 38 -4.26 -10.10 -2.66
N GLU A 39 -3.63 -9.27 -3.50
CA GLU A 39 -3.88 -9.25 -4.94
C GLU A 39 -2.69 -8.65 -5.69
N MET A 40 -2.48 -9.09 -6.92
CA MET A 40 -1.47 -8.54 -7.82
C MET A 40 -2.04 -8.44 -9.22
N SER A 41 -1.74 -7.37 -9.93
CA SER A 41 -2.15 -7.21 -11.33
C SER A 41 -1.11 -6.41 -12.10
N ASP A 42 -1.12 -6.59 -13.42
CA ASP A 42 -0.38 -5.76 -14.37
C ASP A 42 -1.23 -4.54 -14.81
N ASP A 43 -2.52 -4.49 -14.44
CA ASP A 43 -3.45 -3.37 -14.65
C ASP A 43 -3.79 -2.65 -13.33
N GLY A 44 -3.49 -1.35 -13.29
CA GLY A 44 -3.83 -0.49 -12.16
C GLY A 44 -5.34 -0.33 -11.93
N LYS A 45 -6.19 -0.54 -12.95
CA LYS A 45 -7.65 -0.50 -12.78
C LYS A 45 -8.14 -1.70 -11.97
N GLU A 46 -7.55 -2.87 -12.17
CA GLU A 46 -7.89 -4.08 -11.42
C GLU A 46 -7.47 -3.95 -9.96
N ILE A 47 -6.23 -3.51 -9.71
CA ILE A 47 -5.75 -3.33 -8.34
C ILE A 47 -6.58 -2.29 -7.57
N PHE A 48 -7.05 -1.25 -8.26
CA PHE A 48 -7.86 -0.22 -7.65
C PHE A 48 -9.28 -0.70 -7.33
N LYS A 49 -9.88 -1.52 -8.21
CA LYS A 49 -11.15 -2.21 -7.91
C LYS A 49 -11.00 -3.12 -6.68
N ALA A 50 -9.92 -3.89 -6.62
CA ALA A 50 -9.58 -4.72 -5.47
C ALA A 50 -9.45 -3.90 -4.19
N TYR A 51 -8.62 -2.86 -4.22
CA TYR A 51 -8.45 -1.93 -3.10
C TYR A 51 -9.79 -1.42 -2.55
N ARG A 52 -10.68 -0.93 -3.44
CA ARG A 52 -12.02 -0.46 -3.04
C ARG A 52 -12.85 -1.56 -2.40
N ARG A 53 -12.82 -2.78 -2.95
CA ARG A 53 -13.53 -3.95 -2.39
C ARG A 53 -13.05 -4.28 -0.99
N TYR A 54 -11.74 -4.25 -0.74
CA TYR A 54 -11.17 -4.53 0.58
C TYR A 54 -11.42 -3.39 1.58
N LYS A 55 -11.34 -2.12 1.16
CA LYS A 55 -11.70 -0.98 2.01
C LYS A 55 -13.17 -1.01 2.43
N LYS A 56 -14.09 -1.42 1.54
CA LYS A 56 -15.51 -1.62 1.89
C LYS A 56 -15.72 -2.69 2.98
N LYS A 57 -14.80 -3.64 3.13
CA LYS A 57 -14.80 -4.66 4.19
C LYS A 57 -14.14 -4.17 5.49
N GLY A 58 -13.72 -2.91 5.56
CA GLY A 58 -13.03 -2.34 6.74
C GLY A 58 -11.57 -2.79 6.88
N MET A 59 -10.98 -3.43 5.86
CA MET A 59 -9.62 -3.93 5.96
C MET A 59 -8.58 -2.82 5.77
N ASN A 60 -7.53 -2.87 6.58
CA ASN A 60 -6.38 -1.99 6.40
C ASN A 60 -5.49 -2.50 5.26
N VAL A 61 -5.70 -1.93 4.06
CA VAL A 61 -4.97 -2.28 2.84
C VAL A 61 -4.31 -1.07 2.20
N LEU A 62 -3.18 -1.32 1.52
CA LEU A 62 -2.43 -0.37 0.70
C LEU A 62 -2.11 -1.04 -0.64
N PHE A 63 -2.16 -0.29 -1.73
CA PHE A 63 -1.62 -0.77 -3.01
C PHE A 63 -0.36 0.03 -3.38
N SER A 64 0.58 -0.65 -4.01
CA SER A 64 1.80 -0.07 -4.55
C SER A 64 1.75 0.04 -6.06
N LEU A 65 2.46 1.03 -6.61
CA LEU A 65 2.70 1.14 -8.04
C LEU A 65 3.88 0.25 -8.46
N PRO A 66 4.01 -0.07 -9.76
CA PRO A 66 5.20 -0.72 -10.30
C PRO A 66 6.51 0.06 -10.03
N THR A 67 6.40 1.37 -9.84
CA THR A 67 7.55 2.25 -9.56
C THR A 67 7.81 2.44 -8.07
N THR A 68 7.04 1.82 -7.19
CA THR A 68 7.26 1.94 -5.74
C THR A 68 8.62 1.33 -5.38
N PRO A 69 9.51 2.09 -4.72
CA PRO A 69 10.84 1.60 -4.38
C PRO A 69 10.80 0.51 -3.29
N SER A 70 11.93 -0.16 -3.08
CA SER A 70 12.11 -1.13 -1.99
C SER A 70 11.97 -0.51 -0.60
N GLU A 71 12.06 0.81 -0.48
CA GLU A 71 11.71 1.56 0.71
C GLU A 71 10.32 2.19 0.55
N PHE A 72 9.29 1.53 1.06
CA PHE A 72 7.92 2.03 0.94
C PHE A 72 7.57 2.91 2.14
N ILE A 73 7.63 4.23 1.93
CA ILE A 73 7.22 5.23 2.92
C ILE A 73 5.88 5.81 2.49
N VAL A 74 4.91 5.75 3.39
CA VAL A 74 3.61 6.39 3.23
C VAL A 74 3.55 7.64 4.08
N GLU A 75 2.89 8.67 3.56
CA GLU A 75 2.62 9.91 4.27
C GLU A 75 1.11 10.06 4.45
N ASP A 76 0.69 10.16 5.71
CA ASP A 76 -0.65 10.60 6.08
C ASP A 76 -0.77 12.08 5.76
N VAL A 77 -1.33 12.37 4.59
CA VAL A 77 -1.65 13.74 4.18
C VAL A 77 -3.02 14.07 4.77
N PRO A 78 -3.13 14.92 5.81
CA PRO A 78 -4.42 15.44 6.20
C PRO A 78 -4.96 16.22 5.01
N ILE A 79 -6.11 15.80 4.48
CA ILE A 79 -6.83 16.58 3.47
C ILE A 79 -7.13 17.93 4.13
N LYS A 80 -6.38 18.98 3.77
CA LYS A 80 -6.69 20.37 4.12
C LYS A 80 -7.98 20.75 3.39
N GLY A 81 -9.09 20.32 3.96
CA GLY A 81 -10.44 20.52 3.47
C GLY A 81 -11.38 20.49 4.65
N ILE A 82 -11.16 21.37 5.62
CA ILE A 82 -12.27 21.87 6.43
C ILE A 82 -13.17 22.57 5.42
N LEU A 83 -14.23 21.88 4.97
CA LEU A 83 -15.45 22.58 4.60
C LEU A 83 -15.92 23.25 5.89
N LYS A 84 -15.60 24.54 6.01
CA LYS A 84 -16.21 25.42 6.99
C LYS A 84 -17.45 26.02 6.35
#